data_AF-A0A1A2P702-F1
#
_entry.id   AF-A0A1A2P702-F1
#
_cell.length_a   1.000
_cell.length_b   1.000
_cell.length_c   1.000
_cell.angle_alpha   90.00
_cell.angle_beta   90.00
_cell.angle_gamma   90.00
#
_symmetry.space_group_name_H-M   'P 1'
#
loop_
_entity.id
_entity.type
_entity.pdbx_description
1 polymer ?
#
loop_
_entity_poly.entity_id
_entity_poly.type
_entity_poly.pdbx_seq_one_letter_code
_entity_poly.pdbx_strand_id
1 'polypeptide(L)'
;MSQRVIVSGDDALAMTVIEELRRAGASVARVLGSDLAGARVKTELERAGIAQAVAVVCAGDDDATNLEIALLARKANPDIRIVARVANDVLREAISVDDGPSAIFDVADLAGQGVVEACLARTTHPFEAAGLDFVMFGSEAPRDASLRDIYGDLAPVAVVHGPNSAAPGQVIPCPGRDYVVAAGDWTAMIGTVEEAASCGFRAPRAARIRTRRPRLRRALDAARTLPQELNPAFFPLIVALIALVIGSTTLLHFAYGHPGMSWVDAFYFTNETITTTGYGDFSFASQPTWLRIYAAVLMLAGVTTTALLVAFIADVLLSRRFVWSYGRPRARHLRNHIIVVGLSALGIRVVTDLTLAGYDVAVIERDQGNRFLPNTSTLDVPVIFGDATLRQTLEAARVDTARAVAVLTRDDMINIETGIVVREMLASRLESTGDRWAKMPLVLRVYDHELGAAVAQRFGFENVRSTVELAAPRFVGAALGLQVLGTFSVGNRSFLVGGMHVQAGSELDGLQMFELSTHTRVIAITREDAPVLLHPRRDARLTAGDTVYLVGPYRELLATLRKGQHFQPQPATDDEATDQQMNLRLIT
;
A
#
# COMPACT_ATOMS: atom_id res chain seq x y z
N MET A 1 -8.52 29.75 -24.31
CA MET A 1 -7.43 30.08 -23.37
C MET A 1 -6.99 28.78 -22.70
N SER A 2 -5.69 28.51 -22.55
CA SER A 2 -5.21 27.28 -21.90
C SER A 2 -5.49 27.33 -20.40
N GLN A 3 -6.06 26.26 -19.85
CA GLN A 3 -6.31 26.13 -18.41
C GLN A 3 -4.99 26.19 -17.66
N ARG A 4 -4.86 27.11 -16.69
CA ARG A 4 -3.68 27.21 -15.85
C ARG A 4 -3.84 26.29 -14.65
N VAL A 5 -2.94 25.32 -14.49
CA VAL A 5 -2.88 24.40 -13.36
C VAL A 5 -1.58 24.62 -12.62
N ILE A 6 -1.64 24.76 -11.30
CA ILE A 6 -0.46 24.84 -10.45
C ILE A 6 -0.16 23.44 -9.94
N VAL A 7 1.08 22.98 -10.05
CA VAL A 7 1.51 21.68 -9.50
C VAL A 7 2.66 21.91 -8.53
N SER A 8 2.50 21.43 -7.31
CA SER A 8 3.54 21.44 -6.28
C SER A 8 4.15 20.07 -6.09
N GLY A 9 5.48 20.05 -5.93
CA GLY A 9 6.29 18.86 -5.69
C GLY A 9 7.42 18.70 -6.70
N ASP A 10 8.37 17.87 -6.32
CA ASP A 10 9.55 17.51 -7.11
C ASP A 10 9.79 16.01 -7.24
N ASP A 11 8.89 15.20 -6.69
CA ASP A 11 8.94 13.75 -6.80
C ASP A 11 8.43 13.24 -8.16
N ALA A 12 8.57 11.93 -8.37
CA ALA A 12 8.17 11.27 -9.61
C ALA A 12 6.67 11.46 -9.92
N LEU A 13 5.81 11.50 -8.90
CA LEU A 13 4.37 11.73 -9.10
C LEU A 13 4.10 13.14 -9.63
N ALA A 14 4.68 14.16 -8.99
CA ALA A 14 4.55 15.54 -9.43
C ALA A 14 5.04 15.71 -10.88
N MET A 15 6.17 15.10 -11.23
CA MET A 15 6.72 15.16 -12.59
C MET A 15 5.82 14.48 -13.62
N THR A 16 5.32 13.28 -13.34
CA THR A 16 4.37 12.59 -14.23
C THR A 16 3.07 13.37 -14.40
N VAL A 17 2.54 13.95 -13.32
CA VAL A 17 1.33 14.79 -13.38
C VAL A 17 1.56 16.03 -14.24
N ILE A 18 2.70 16.72 -14.08
CA ILE A 18 3.07 17.89 -14.90
C ILE A 18 3.13 17.51 -16.38
N GLU A 19 3.80 16.40 -16.70
CA GLU A 19 3.96 15.95 -18.08
C GLU A 19 2.62 15.58 -18.72
N GLU A 20 1.80 14.80 -18.03
CA GLU A 20 0.48 14.39 -18.55
C GLU A 20 -0.51 15.56 -18.64
N LEU A 21 -0.47 16.54 -17.72
CA LEU A 21 -1.25 17.77 -17.85
C LEU A 21 -0.82 18.62 -19.06
N ARG A 22 0.49 18.77 -19.29
CA ARG A 22 1.01 19.50 -20.47
C ARG A 22 0.64 18.80 -21.77
N ARG A 23 0.71 17.47 -21.81
CA ARG A 23 0.25 16.67 -22.96
C ARG A 23 -1.25 16.80 -23.18
N ALA A 24 -2.02 16.93 -22.10
CA ALA A 24 -3.42 17.32 -22.15
C ALA A 24 -3.63 18.82 -22.46
N GLY A 25 -2.62 19.57 -22.89
CA GLY A 25 -2.77 20.97 -23.33
C GLY A 25 -3.06 21.97 -22.21
N ALA A 26 -2.89 21.59 -20.94
CA ALA A 26 -2.96 22.53 -19.82
C ALA A 26 -1.65 23.33 -19.71
N SER A 27 -1.75 24.58 -19.30
CA SER A 27 -0.60 25.42 -18.93
C SER A 27 -0.22 25.12 -17.48
N VAL A 28 0.97 24.58 -17.24
CA VAL A 28 1.38 24.13 -15.90
C VAL A 28 2.41 25.06 -15.29
N ALA A 29 2.08 25.67 -14.15
CA ALA A 29 3.01 26.39 -13.30
C ALA A 29 3.53 25.46 -12.19
N ARG A 30 4.84 25.32 -12.06
CA ARG A 30 5.46 24.43 -11.06
C ARG A 30 5.88 25.22 -9.83
N VAL A 31 5.62 24.66 -8.64
CA VAL A 31 6.07 25.18 -7.35
C VAL A 31 6.91 24.11 -6.67
N LEU A 32 8.20 24.36 -6.43
CA LEU A 32 9.11 23.37 -5.87
C LEU A 32 9.02 23.33 -4.35
N GLY A 33 9.21 22.15 -3.75
CA GLY A 33 9.30 21.99 -2.30
C GLY A 33 10.40 22.85 -1.67
N SER A 34 11.52 23.04 -2.37
CA SER A 34 12.63 23.92 -1.96
C SER A 34 12.23 25.39 -1.80
N ASP A 35 11.22 25.83 -2.56
CA ASP A 35 10.78 27.22 -2.60
C ASP A 35 9.72 27.51 -1.51
N LEU A 36 9.21 26.45 -0.88
CA LEU A 36 8.10 26.45 0.08
C LEU A 36 8.54 26.47 1.55
N ALA A 37 9.84 26.57 1.84
CA ALA A 37 10.31 26.65 3.22
C ALA A 37 9.90 27.97 3.91
N GLY A 38 9.06 27.89 4.95
CA GLY A 38 8.61 29.01 5.79
C GLY A 38 7.42 29.79 5.21
N ALA A 39 7.26 31.06 5.59
CA ALA A 39 6.12 31.92 5.20
C ALA A 39 6.06 32.32 3.70
N ARG A 40 6.75 31.60 2.81
CA ARG A 40 6.88 31.90 1.38
C ARG A 40 5.83 31.23 0.50
N VAL A 41 5.10 30.23 1.01
CA VAL A 41 4.08 29.50 0.25
C VAL A 41 3.07 30.42 -0.43
N LYS A 42 2.55 31.40 0.33
CA LYS A 42 1.61 32.39 -0.21
C LYS A 42 2.20 33.17 -1.39
N THR A 43 3.43 33.66 -1.25
CA THR A 43 4.12 34.45 -2.28
C THR A 43 4.38 33.64 -3.55
N GLU A 44 4.76 32.36 -3.40
CA GLU A 44 4.98 31.49 -4.56
C GLU A 44 3.68 31.11 -5.27
N LEU A 45 2.58 30.92 -4.54
CA LEU A 45 1.25 30.73 -5.13
C LEU A 45 0.78 31.97 -5.91
N GLU A 46 0.99 33.17 -5.35
CA GLU A 46 0.71 34.43 -6.04
C GLU A 46 1.53 34.58 -7.32
N ARG A 47 2.85 34.27 -7.27
CA ARG A 47 3.73 34.25 -8.45
C ARG A 47 3.31 33.23 -9.50
N ALA A 48 2.84 32.06 -9.07
CA ALA A 48 2.31 31.01 -9.95
C ALA A 48 0.97 31.40 -10.61
N GLY A 49 0.33 32.48 -10.15
CA GLY A 49 -0.91 33.00 -10.71
C GLY A 49 -2.16 32.30 -10.18
N ILE A 50 -2.21 32.00 -8.88
CA ILE A 50 -3.31 31.30 -8.19
C ILE A 50 -4.70 31.89 -8.49
N ALA A 51 -4.81 33.20 -8.64
CA ALA A 51 -6.07 33.90 -8.91
C ALA A 51 -6.70 33.53 -10.27
N GLN A 52 -5.89 33.06 -11.24
CA GLN A 52 -6.36 32.64 -12.57
C GLN A 52 -6.23 31.12 -12.78
N ALA A 53 -5.76 30.38 -11.77
CA ALA A 53 -5.61 28.95 -11.85
C ALA A 53 -6.96 28.26 -11.68
N VAL A 54 -7.21 27.24 -12.50
CA VAL A 54 -8.45 26.42 -12.40
C VAL A 54 -8.28 25.28 -11.39
N ALA A 55 -7.04 24.88 -11.12
CA ALA A 55 -6.71 23.82 -10.18
C ALA A 55 -5.31 23.99 -9.58
N VAL A 56 -5.15 23.50 -8.36
CA VAL A 56 -3.86 23.27 -7.69
C VAL A 56 -3.73 21.78 -7.38
N VAL A 57 -2.59 21.19 -7.77
CA VAL A 57 -2.23 19.81 -7.47
C VAL A 57 -1.07 19.79 -6.48
N CYS A 58 -1.32 19.37 -5.24
CA CYS A 58 -0.32 19.14 -4.22
C CYS A 58 0.15 17.68 -4.28
N ALA A 59 1.22 17.39 -5.01
CA ALA A 59 1.69 16.03 -5.28
C ALA A 59 2.92 15.61 -4.46
N GLY A 60 3.45 16.51 -3.62
CA GLY A 60 4.63 16.27 -2.79
C GLY A 60 4.50 15.09 -1.83
N ASP A 61 5.61 14.62 -1.29
CA ASP A 61 5.66 13.48 -0.37
C ASP A 61 5.41 13.84 1.10
N ASP A 62 5.40 15.13 1.44
CA ASP A 62 5.05 15.66 2.76
C ASP A 62 3.57 16.12 2.84
N ASP A 63 2.78 15.38 3.63
CA ASP A 63 1.36 15.67 3.85
C ASP A 63 1.13 17.07 4.45
N ALA A 64 2.02 17.54 5.34
CA ALA A 64 1.87 18.83 6.00
C ALA A 64 2.02 19.99 5.02
N THR A 65 3.05 19.95 4.18
CA THR A 65 3.25 20.92 3.10
C THR A 65 2.08 20.90 2.11
N ASN A 66 1.60 19.70 1.71
CA ASN A 66 0.46 19.60 0.79
C ASN A 66 -0.82 20.23 1.37
N LEU A 67 -1.06 20.02 2.67
CA LEU A 67 -2.19 20.63 3.40
C LEU A 67 -2.05 22.16 3.48
N GLU A 68 -0.87 22.68 3.81
CA GLU A 68 -0.63 24.12 3.87
C GLU A 68 -0.91 24.80 2.52
N ILE A 69 -0.42 24.22 1.43
CA ILE A 69 -0.65 24.71 0.07
C ILE A 69 -2.14 24.69 -0.27
N ALA A 70 -2.84 23.59 0.04
CA ALA A 70 -4.27 23.45 -0.23
C ALA A 70 -5.09 24.55 0.48
N LEU A 71 -4.84 24.77 1.78
CA LEU A 71 -5.56 25.78 2.57
C LEU A 71 -5.25 27.21 2.10
N LEU A 72 -3.98 27.51 1.79
CA LEU A 72 -3.60 28.83 1.28
C LEU A 72 -4.13 29.09 -0.13
N ALA A 73 -4.18 28.05 -0.98
CA ALA A 73 -4.80 28.11 -2.30
C ALA A 73 -6.30 28.43 -2.20
N ARG A 74 -7.05 27.71 -1.36
CA ARG A 74 -8.48 27.99 -1.13
C ARG A 74 -8.72 29.41 -0.62
N LYS A 75 -7.88 29.86 0.32
CA LYS A 75 -7.96 31.22 0.85
C LYS A 75 -7.71 32.29 -0.21
N ALA A 76 -6.85 32.02 -1.18
CA ALA A 76 -6.55 32.95 -2.26
C ALA A 76 -7.56 32.88 -3.42
N ASN A 77 -8.18 31.72 -3.65
CA ASN A 77 -9.18 31.49 -4.68
C ASN A 77 -10.24 30.48 -4.16
N PRO A 78 -11.40 30.94 -3.67
CA PRO A 78 -12.42 30.08 -3.07
C PRO A 78 -12.95 28.98 -3.99
N ASP A 79 -12.99 29.23 -5.31
CA ASP A 79 -13.55 28.29 -6.29
C ASP A 79 -12.49 27.32 -6.88
N ILE A 80 -11.24 27.43 -6.45
CA ILE A 80 -10.16 26.64 -7.04
C ILE A 80 -10.34 25.15 -6.80
N ARG A 81 -10.09 24.32 -7.81
CA ARG A 81 -10.09 22.87 -7.59
C ARG A 81 -8.80 22.45 -6.87
N ILE A 82 -8.94 21.77 -5.74
CA ILE A 82 -7.80 21.27 -4.98
C ILE A 82 -7.67 19.77 -5.24
N VAL A 83 -6.48 19.34 -5.67
CA VAL A 83 -6.12 17.92 -5.77
C VAL A 83 -4.91 17.69 -4.89
N ALA A 84 -5.05 16.89 -3.83
CA ALA A 84 -3.97 16.75 -2.84
C ALA A 84 -3.62 15.29 -2.57
N ARG A 85 -2.32 15.02 -2.46
CA ARG A 85 -1.78 13.78 -1.92
C ARG A 85 -1.72 13.89 -0.40
N VAL A 86 -2.51 13.07 0.31
CA VAL A 86 -2.52 13.04 1.77
C VAL A 86 -2.70 11.59 2.26
N ALA A 87 -1.64 11.03 2.83
CA ALA A 87 -1.66 9.67 3.37
C ALA A 87 -2.27 9.61 4.79
N ASN A 88 -2.17 10.68 5.57
CA ASN A 88 -2.75 10.73 6.92
C ASN A 88 -4.28 10.93 6.88
N ASP A 89 -5.02 9.91 7.35
CA ASP A 89 -6.50 9.93 7.38
C ASP A 89 -7.07 11.12 8.17
N VAL A 90 -6.44 11.52 9.28
CA VAL A 90 -6.89 12.66 10.09
C VAL A 90 -6.77 13.97 9.33
N LEU A 91 -5.68 14.14 8.58
CA LEU A 91 -5.48 15.33 7.75
C LEU A 91 -6.39 15.32 6.52
N ARG A 92 -6.66 14.14 5.97
CA ARG A 92 -7.62 13.97 4.86
C ARG A 92 -9.02 14.42 5.28
N GLU A 93 -9.50 13.93 6.42
CA GLU A 93 -10.81 14.29 6.97
C GLU A 93 -10.90 15.80 7.22
N ALA A 94 -9.85 16.42 7.75
CA ALA A 94 -9.82 17.86 8.01
C ALA A 94 -9.98 18.74 6.75
N ILE A 95 -9.46 18.30 5.59
CA ILE A 95 -9.61 19.04 4.32
C ILE A 95 -10.97 18.74 3.69
N SER A 96 -11.49 17.51 3.84
CA SER A 96 -12.78 17.10 3.27
C SER A 96 -14.00 17.80 3.90
N VAL A 97 -13.83 18.53 5.00
CA VAL A 97 -14.87 19.35 5.64
C VAL A 97 -15.12 20.66 4.87
N ASP A 98 -14.23 21.05 3.96
CA ASP A 98 -14.39 22.24 3.12
C ASP A 98 -15.36 21.96 1.95
N ASP A 99 -16.39 22.81 1.77
CA ASP A 99 -17.45 22.64 0.75
C ASP A 99 -16.97 22.87 -0.70
N GLY A 100 -15.72 23.31 -0.89
CA GLY A 100 -15.14 23.55 -2.20
C GLY A 100 -14.75 22.26 -2.95
N PRO A 101 -14.62 22.31 -4.30
CA PRO A 101 -14.25 21.15 -5.10
C PRO A 101 -12.85 20.66 -4.72
N SER A 102 -12.78 19.54 -4.01
CA SER A 102 -11.55 18.94 -3.52
C SER A 102 -11.50 17.44 -3.83
N ALA A 103 -10.31 16.96 -4.20
CA ALA A 103 -10.05 15.56 -4.49
C ALA A 103 -8.75 15.16 -3.76
N ILE A 104 -8.89 14.35 -2.73
CA ILE A 104 -7.77 13.98 -1.87
C ILE A 104 -7.51 12.50 -2.02
N PHE A 105 -6.25 12.14 -2.28
CA PHE A 105 -5.87 10.77 -2.59
C PHE A 105 -4.71 10.31 -1.72
N ASP A 106 -4.81 9.06 -1.25
CA ASP A 106 -3.61 8.30 -0.87
C ASP A 106 -3.09 7.55 -2.08
N VAL A 107 -1.84 7.81 -2.44
CA VAL A 107 -1.15 7.06 -3.50
C VAL A 107 -1.05 5.58 -3.14
N ALA A 108 -0.89 5.26 -1.85
CA ALA A 108 -0.83 3.88 -1.38
C ALA A 108 -2.17 3.15 -1.54
N ASP A 109 -3.30 3.82 -1.32
CA ASP A 109 -4.63 3.24 -1.52
C ASP A 109 -4.88 2.97 -3.01
N LEU A 110 -4.57 3.94 -3.87
CA LEU A 110 -4.76 3.82 -5.32
C LEU A 110 -3.89 2.71 -5.93
N ALA A 111 -2.63 2.60 -5.48
CA ALA A 111 -1.72 1.57 -6.00
C ALA A 111 -1.90 0.20 -5.32
N GLY A 112 -2.38 0.17 -4.07
CA GLY A 112 -2.52 -1.04 -3.27
C GLY A 112 -3.46 -2.06 -3.90
N GLN A 113 -4.57 -1.58 -4.46
CA GLN A 113 -5.56 -2.44 -5.12
C GLN A 113 -4.93 -3.26 -6.26
N GLY A 114 -4.20 -2.62 -7.17
CA GLY A 114 -3.56 -3.31 -8.30
C GLY A 114 -2.49 -4.32 -7.85
N VAL A 115 -1.81 -4.06 -6.73
CA VAL A 115 -0.87 -5.02 -6.13
C VAL A 115 -1.59 -6.23 -5.53
N VAL A 116 -2.68 -6.01 -4.79
CA VAL A 116 -3.50 -7.07 -4.20
C VAL A 116 -4.08 -7.96 -5.29
N GLU A 117 -4.63 -7.37 -6.34
CA GLU A 117 -5.21 -8.10 -7.47
C GLU A 117 -4.15 -8.97 -8.17
N ALA A 118 -2.97 -8.41 -8.43
CA ALA A 118 -1.84 -9.16 -9.00
C ALA A 118 -1.38 -10.30 -8.09
N CYS A 119 -1.29 -10.09 -6.77
CA CYS A 119 -0.93 -11.15 -5.81
C CYS A 119 -1.96 -12.29 -5.79
N LEU A 120 -3.23 -11.97 -5.98
CA LEU A 120 -4.31 -12.94 -5.96
C LEU A 120 -4.58 -13.59 -7.31
N ALA A 121 -3.87 -13.15 -8.37
CA ALA A 121 -4.16 -13.45 -9.76
C ALA A 121 -5.65 -13.20 -10.09
N ARG A 122 -6.21 -12.13 -9.50
CA ARG A 122 -7.58 -11.72 -9.78
C ARG A 122 -7.62 -11.11 -11.17
N THR A 123 -8.59 -11.56 -11.94
CA THR A 123 -8.87 -11.01 -13.25
C THR A 123 -10.05 -10.05 -13.22
N THR A 124 -10.67 -9.85 -12.05
CA THR A 124 -11.90 -9.08 -11.85
C THR A 124 -11.63 -7.76 -11.11
N HIS A 125 -12.12 -6.65 -11.63
CA HIS A 125 -12.03 -5.32 -11.05
C HIS A 125 -13.44 -4.73 -10.90
N PRO A 126 -14.03 -4.79 -9.69
CA PRO A 126 -15.33 -4.17 -9.43
C PRO A 126 -15.19 -2.65 -9.35
N PHE A 127 -16.20 -1.94 -9.83
CA PHE A 127 -16.33 -0.49 -9.68
C PHE A 127 -17.80 -0.09 -9.77
N GLU A 128 -18.15 1.02 -9.12
CA GLU A 128 -19.49 1.59 -9.20
C GLU A 128 -19.54 2.65 -10.30
N ALA A 129 -20.55 2.59 -11.16
CA ALA A 129 -20.84 3.61 -12.17
C ALA A 129 -22.35 3.67 -12.40
N ALA A 130 -22.91 4.86 -12.62
CA ALA A 130 -24.35 5.04 -12.81
C ALA A 130 -25.24 4.47 -11.68
N GLY A 131 -24.71 4.36 -10.45
CA GLY A 131 -25.41 3.72 -9.32
C GLY A 131 -25.55 2.20 -9.44
N LEU A 132 -24.78 1.57 -10.34
CA LEU A 132 -24.73 0.13 -10.57
C LEU A 132 -23.34 -0.42 -10.30
N ASP A 133 -23.28 -1.65 -9.79
CA ASP A 133 -22.04 -2.40 -9.63
C ASP A 133 -21.62 -3.02 -10.96
N PHE A 134 -20.55 -2.47 -11.54
CA PHE A 134 -19.88 -3.04 -12.69
C PHE A 134 -18.68 -3.89 -12.26
N VAL A 135 -18.30 -4.80 -13.13
CA VAL A 135 -17.06 -5.57 -13.01
C VAL A 135 -16.38 -5.64 -14.38
N MET A 136 -15.11 -5.24 -14.41
CA MET A 136 -14.22 -5.65 -15.50
C MET A 136 -13.71 -7.04 -15.17
N PHE A 137 -13.77 -8.00 -16.09
CA PHE A 137 -13.16 -9.30 -15.89
C PHE A 137 -12.32 -9.74 -17.10
N GLY A 138 -11.20 -10.39 -16.81
CA GLY A 138 -10.31 -10.99 -17.78
C GLY A 138 -10.44 -12.52 -17.84
N SER A 139 -10.40 -13.07 -19.04
CA SER A 139 -10.35 -14.52 -19.28
C SER A 139 -9.77 -14.88 -20.63
N GLU A 140 -9.17 -16.06 -20.73
CA GLU A 140 -8.81 -16.66 -22.02
C GLU A 140 -10.08 -16.96 -22.83
N ALA A 141 -10.04 -16.64 -24.12
CA ALA A 141 -11.07 -16.99 -25.07
C ALA A 141 -11.13 -18.52 -25.20
N PRO A 142 -12.29 -19.16 -24.94
CA PRO A 142 -12.40 -20.60 -24.90
C PRO A 142 -12.36 -21.26 -26.30
N ARG A 143 -12.64 -20.49 -27.35
CA ARG A 143 -12.74 -20.95 -28.74
C ARG A 143 -12.60 -19.79 -29.71
N ASP A 144 -12.29 -20.12 -30.96
CA ASP A 144 -12.27 -19.17 -32.08
C ASP A 144 -13.70 -18.69 -32.38
N ALA A 145 -14.00 -17.42 -32.10
CA ALA A 145 -15.31 -16.81 -32.38
C ALA A 145 -15.25 -15.28 -32.23
N SER A 146 -16.34 -14.59 -32.59
CA SER A 146 -16.47 -13.18 -32.26
C SER A 146 -16.70 -12.98 -30.75
N LEU A 147 -16.29 -11.83 -30.21
CA LEU A 147 -16.55 -11.49 -28.81
C LEU A 147 -18.05 -11.50 -28.48
N ARG A 148 -18.90 -11.12 -29.44
CA ARG A 148 -20.37 -11.21 -29.34
C ARG A 148 -20.85 -12.65 -29.14
N ASP A 149 -20.28 -13.61 -29.88
CA ASP A 149 -20.68 -15.02 -29.79
C ASP A 149 -20.23 -15.69 -28.49
N ILE A 150 -19.18 -15.16 -27.85
CA ILE A 150 -18.64 -15.70 -26.59
C ILE A 150 -19.30 -15.04 -25.38
N TYR A 151 -19.44 -13.71 -25.40
CA TYR A 151 -19.77 -12.89 -24.23
C TYR A 151 -21.08 -12.10 -24.38
N GLY A 152 -21.79 -12.24 -25.50
CA GLY A 152 -23.08 -11.59 -25.73
C GLY A 152 -22.99 -10.06 -25.77
N ASP A 153 -23.74 -9.41 -24.89
CA ASP A 153 -23.86 -7.95 -24.81
C ASP A 153 -22.82 -7.27 -23.91
N LEU A 154 -21.88 -8.01 -23.33
CA LEU A 154 -20.80 -7.41 -22.57
C LEU A 154 -19.95 -6.45 -23.43
N ALA A 155 -19.47 -5.37 -22.81
CA ALA A 155 -18.62 -4.39 -23.48
C ALA A 155 -17.16 -4.88 -23.55
N PRO A 156 -16.58 -5.05 -24.75
CA PRO A 156 -15.17 -5.39 -24.85
C PRO A 156 -14.28 -4.21 -24.48
N VAL A 157 -13.32 -4.45 -23.60
CA VAL A 157 -12.32 -3.47 -23.15
C VAL A 157 -10.98 -3.68 -23.83
N ALA A 158 -10.51 -4.93 -23.93
CA ALA A 158 -9.25 -5.23 -24.56
C ALA A 158 -9.15 -6.70 -24.98
N VAL A 159 -8.33 -6.97 -25.98
CA VAL A 159 -7.87 -8.32 -26.34
C VAL A 159 -6.35 -8.31 -26.32
N VAL A 160 -5.73 -9.30 -25.69
CA VAL A 160 -4.29 -9.54 -25.73
C VAL A 160 -4.06 -10.84 -26.47
N HIS A 161 -3.30 -10.77 -27.56
CA HIS A 161 -3.02 -11.94 -28.36
C HIS A 161 -2.21 -12.98 -27.59
N GLY A 162 -2.67 -14.24 -27.66
CA GLY A 162 -2.06 -15.37 -26.98
C GLY A 162 -0.66 -15.70 -27.52
N PRO A 163 0.10 -16.55 -26.82
CA PRO A 163 1.47 -16.92 -27.19
C PRO A 163 1.58 -17.61 -28.56
N ASN A 164 0.49 -18.20 -29.05
CA ASN A 164 0.41 -18.89 -30.33
C ASN A 164 -0.03 -17.97 -31.49
N SER A 165 -0.24 -16.68 -31.24
CA SER A 165 -0.64 -15.70 -32.26
C SER A 165 0.56 -15.18 -33.05
N ALA A 166 0.30 -14.56 -34.20
CA ALA A 166 1.33 -13.89 -35.03
C ALA A 166 2.00 -12.69 -34.31
N ALA A 167 1.33 -12.11 -33.31
CA ALA A 167 1.86 -11.00 -32.50
C ALA A 167 1.57 -11.22 -31.00
N PRO A 168 2.27 -12.16 -30.33
CA PRO A 168 2.05 -12.48 -28.93
C PRO A 168 2.17 -11.26 -28.01
N GLY A 169 1.23 -11.11 -27.08
CA GLY A 169 1.24 -10.02 -26.09
C GLY A 169 0.80 -8.65 -26.64
N GLN A 170 0.48 -8.54 -27.93
CA GLN A 170 -0.09 -7.31 -28.48
C GLN A 170 -1.48 -7.05 -27.89
N VAL A 171 -1.67 -5.85 -27.34
CA VAL A 171 -2.93 -5.41 -26.74
C VAL A 171 -3.74 -4.57 -27.74
N ILE A 172 -4.93 -5.04 -28.08
CA ILE A 172 -5.92 -4.31 -28.88
C ILE A 172 -6.92 -3.65 -27.93
N PRO A 173 -6.94 -2.32 -27.83
CA PRO A 173 -7.85 -1.60 -26.95
C PRO A 173 -9.25 -1.47 -27.57
N CYS A 174 -10.28 -1.60 -26.74
CA CYS A 174 -11.69 -1.42 -27.04
C CYS A 174 -12.14 -1.99 -28.40
N PRO A 175 -11.84 -3.26 -28.74
CA PRO A 175 -12.21 -3.85 -30.03
C PRO A 175 -13.73 -3.92 -30.18
N GLY A 176 -14.27 -3.82 -31.40
CA GLY A 176 -15.71 -4.00 -31.61
C GLY A 176 -16.21 -5.38 -31.16
N ARG A 177 -17.50 -5.52 -30.81
CA ARG A 177 -18.07 -6.83 -30.41
C ARG A 177 -17.95 -7.91 -31.48
N ASP A 178 -17.86 -7.51 -32.76
CA ASP A 178 -17.71 -8.42 -33.89
C ASP A 178 -16.24 -8.77 -34.19
N TYR A 179 -15.31 -8.31 -33.35
CA TYR A 179 -13.90 -8.67 -33.45
C TYR A 179 -13.73 -10.17 -33.13
N VAL A 180 -13.02 -10.88 -34.00
CA VAL A 180 -12.78 -12.32 -33.91
C VAL A 180 -11.51 -12.56 -33.10
N VAL A 181 -11.63 -13.40 -32.07
CA VAL A 181 -10.51 -13.82 -31.21
C VAL A 181 -10.20 -15.29 -31.46
N ALA A 182 -8.93 -15.67 -31.28
CA ALA A 182 -8.50 -17.06 -31.31
C ALA A 182 -8.57 -17.68 -29.90
N ALA A 183 -8.71 -19.00 -29.84
CA ALA A 183 -8.64 -19.74 -28.59
C ALA A 183 -7.29 -19.49 -27.90
N GLY A 184 -7.34 -19.10 -26.63
CA GLY A 184 -6.16 -18.72 -25.85
C GLY A 184 -5.76 -17.24 -25.94
N ASP A 185 -6.43 -16.42 -26.76
CA ASP A 185 -6.32 -14.96 -26.61
C ASP A 185 -6.91 -14.53 -25.27
N TRP A 186 -6.24 -13.61 -24.57
CA TRP A 186 -6.79 -13.05 -23.34
C TRP A 186 -7.78 -11.94 -23.68
N THR A 187 -8.97 -12.00 -23.12
CA THR A 187 -10.04 -11.01 -23.36
C THR A 187 -10.39 -10.32 -22.05
N ALA A 188 -10.61 -9.00 -22.10
CA ALA A 188 -11.08 -8.20 -20.97
C ALA A 188 -12.44 -7.59 -21.34
N MET A 189 -13.45 -7.87 -20.52
CA MET A 189 -14.84 -7.49 -20.74
C MET A 189 -15.37 -6.69 -19.55
N ILE A 190 -16.31 -5.78 -19.78
CA ILE A 190 -17.05 -5.05 -18.73
C ILE A 190 -18.54 -5.33 -18.88
N GLY A 191 -19.18 -5.54 -17.73
CA GLY A 191 -20.64 -5.55 -17.58
C GLY A 191 -21.03 -5.40 -16.13
N THR A 192 -22.32 -5.48 -15.85
CA THR A 192 -22.81 -5.55 -14.47
C THR A 192 -22.41 -6.87 -13.83
N VAL A 193 -22.41 -6.94 -12.49
CA VAL A 193 -22.11 -8.19 -11.76
C VAL A 193 -23.07 -9.32 -12.17
N GLU A 194 -24.32 -9.00 -12.51
CA GLU A 194 -25.32 -9.96 -12.98
C GLU A 194 -25.03 -10.46 -14.40
N GLU A 195 -24.68 -9.57 -15.33
CA GLU A 195 -24.27 -9.93 -16.70
C GLU A 195 -23.03 -10.84 -16.67
N ALA A 196 -22.02 -10.49 -15.87
CA ALA A 196 -20.82 -11.30 -15.71
C ALA A 196 -21.15 -12.69 -15.14
N ALA A 197 -22.03 -12.77 -14.14
CA ALA A 197 -22.47 -14.04 -13.58
C ALA A 197 -23.21 -14.93 -14.60
N SER A 198 -24.00 -14.33 -15.50
CA SER A 198 -24.70 -15.04 -16.57
C SER A 198 -23.74 -15.66 -17.60
N CYS A 199 -22.58 -15.03 -17.83
CA CYS A 199 -21.50 -15.56 -18.66
C CYS A 199 -20.61 -16.59 -17.93
N GLY A 200 -21.00 -17.04 -16.73
CA GLY A 200 -20.25 -18.03 -15.95
C GLY A 200 -19.14 -17.44 -15.08
N PHE A 201 -18.96 -16.12 -15.07
CA PHE A 201 -17.96 -15.45 -14.24
C PHE A 201 -18.53 -15.11 -12.87
N ARG A 202 -18.14 -15.87 -11.85
CA ARG A 202 -18.50 -15.55 -10.47
C ARG A 202 -17.45 -14.63 -9.86
N ALA A 203 -17.89 -13.50 -9.31
CA ALA A 203 -17.04 -12.66 -8.47
C ALA A 203 -16.34 -13.53 -7.41
N PRO A 204 -15.00 -13.42 -7.23
CA PRO A 204 -14.27 -14.30 -6.35
C PRO A 204 -14.79 -14.19 -4.91
N ARG A 205 -15.34 -15.29 -4.37
CA ARG A 205 -15.65 -15.38 -2.94
C ARG A 205 -14.35 -15.27 -2.15
N ALA A 206 -14.32 -14.40 -1.14
CA ALA A 206 -13.22 -14.33 -0.18
C ALA A 206 -12.99 -15.73 0.43
N ALA A 207 -11.93 -16.40 -0.01
CA ALA A 207 -11.53 -17.66 0.57
C ALA A 207 -11.01 -17.34 1.97
N ARG A 208 -11.84 -17.55 3.00
CA ARG A 208 -11.43 -17.45 4.41
C ARG A 208 -10.49 -18.62 4.72
N ILE A 209 -9.21 -18.46 4.35
CA ILE A 209 -8.15 -19.45 4.58
C ILE A 209 -7.47 -19.19 5.94
N ARG A 210 -7.64 -17.98 6.49
CA ARG A 210 -6.99 -17.57 7.74
C ARG A 210 -7.28 -18.52 8.91
N THR A 211 -6.25 -19.23 9.33
CA THR A 211 -6.31 -20.10 10.51
C THR A 211 -6.10 -19.29 11.79
N ARG A 212 -7.18 -18.90 12.48
CA ARG A 212 -7.05 -18.25 13.81
C ARG A 212 -6.44 -19.25 14.80
N ARG A 213 -5.19 -19.02 15.20
CA ARG A 213 -4.52 -19.86 16.21
C ARG A 213 -5.02 -19.53 17.63
N PRO A 214 -5.29 -20.54 18.48
CA PRO A 214 -5.70 -20.33 19.87
C PRO A 214 -4.59 -19.67 20.70
N ARG A 215 -4.96 -18.81 21.65
CA ARG A 215 -4.04 -18.03 22.51
C ARG A 215 -3.03 -18.91 23.26
N LEU A 216 -3.40 -20.14 23.61
CA LEU A 216 -2.56 -21.07 24.38
C LEU A 216 -1.32 -21.53 23.61
N ARG A 217 -1.46 -21.79 22.30
CA ARG A 217 -0.30 -22.11 21.43
C ARG A 217 0.64 -20.90 21.28
N ARG A 218 0.12 -19.67 21.35
CA ARG A 218 0.92 -18.44 21.31
C ARG A 218 1.80 -18.29 22.54
N ALA A 219 1.24 -18.58 23.73
CA ALA A 219 1.99 -18.56 24.98
C ALA A 219 3.09 -19.63 25.02
N LEU A 220 2.78 -20.84 24.52
CA LEU A 220 3.74 -21.93 24.42
C LEU A 220 4.89 -21.65 23.43
N ASP A 221 4.57 -21.10 22.26
CA ASP A 221 5.60 -20.74 21.28
C ASP A 221 6.49 -19.60 21.80
N ALA A 222 5.90 -18.60 22.49
CA ALA A 222 6.67 -17.53 23.14
C ALA A 222 7.60 -18.05 24.25
N ALA A 223 7.12 -18.98 25.07
CA ALA A 223 7.91 -19.61 26.13
C ALA A 223 9.11 -20.41 25.58
N ARG A 224 8.97 -21.05 24.42
CA ARG A 224 10.02 -21.88 23.80
C ARG A 224 11.14 -21.08 23.14
N THR A 225 10.89 -19.84 22.73
CA THR A 225 11.88 -19.01 22.01
C THR A 225 12.62 -18.02 22.91
N LEU A 226 12.11 -17.74 24.11
CA LEU A 226 12.77 -16.90 25.13
C LEU A 226 14.26 -17.25 25.37
N PRO A 227 14.70 -18.52 25.42
CA PRO A 227 16.10 -18.84 25.68
C PRO A 227 17.07 -18.48 24.55
N GLN A 228 16.60 -18.33 23.31
CA GLN A 228 17.46 -18.04 22.15
C GLN A 228 17.74 -16.54 21.97
N GLU A 229 17.01 -15.69 22.71
CA GLU A 229 16.96 -14.24 22.52
C GLU A 229 17.51 -13.45 23.71
N LEU A 230 17.68 -14.12 24.85
CA LEU A 230 18.43 -13.58 25.99
C LEU A 230 19.91 -13.51 25.59
N ASN A 231 20.61 -12.46 26.02
CA ASN A 231 22.06 -12.35 25.82
C ASN A 231 22.72 -13.68 26.25
N PRO A 232 23.62 -14.29 25.46
CA PRO A 232 24.27 -15.54 25.84
C PRO A 232 24.98 -15.45 27.20
N ALA A 233 25.26 -14.25 27.71
CA ALA A 233 25.78 -13.99 29.06
C ALA A 233 24.73 -14.11 30.19
N PHE A 234 23.43 -14.11 29.90
CA PHE A 234 22.35 -14.21 30.90
C PHE A 234 22.29 -15.58 31.58
N PHE A 235 22.37 -16.66 30.79
CA PHE A 235 22.40 -18.04 31.32
C PHE A 235 23.62 -18.32 32.20
N PRO A 236 24.87 -18.01 31.82
CA PRO A 236 26.02 -18.21 32.69
C PRO A 236 25.95 -17.34 33.94
N LEU A 237 25.30 -16.17 33.91
CA LEU A 237 25.08 -15.36 35.12
C LEU A 237 24.10 -16.02 36.10
N ILE A 238 23.00 -16.58 35.61
CA ILE A 238 22.07 -17.37 36.44
C ILE A 238 22.79 -18.60 37.00
N VAL A 239 23.55 -19.32 36.18
CA VAL A 239 24.32 -20.49 36.61
C VAL A 239 25.37 -20.09 37.64
N ALA A 240 26.07 -18.95 37.46
CA ALA A 240 27.03 -18.43 38.42
C ALA A 240 26.37 -18.05 39.74
N LEU A 241 25.20 -17.41 39.72
CA LEU A 241 24.44 -17.10 40.92
C LEU A 241 24.02 -18.37 41.67
N ILE A 242 23.47 -19.36 40.96
CA ILE A 242 23.09 -20.66 41.53
C ILE A 242 24.31 -21.38 42.12
N ALA A 243 25.43 -21.40 41.39
CA ALA A 243 26.66 -22.02 41.86
C ALA A 243 27.24 -21.31 43.08
N LEU A 244 27.15 -19.98 43.13
CA LEU A 244 27.59 -19.16 44.26
C LEU A 244 26.70 -19.41 45.48
N VAL A 245 25.38 -19.48 45.31
CA VAL A 245 24.42 -19.83 46.37
C VAL A 245 24.66 -21.24 46.90
N ILE A 246 24.72 -22.25 46.02
CA ILE A 246 24.92 -23.65 46.43
C ILE A 246 26.30 -23.86 47.05
N GLY A 247 27.34 -23.31 46.43
CA GLY A 247 28.72 -23.41 46.91
C GLY A 247 28.91 -22.72 48.25
N SER A 248 28.33 -21.54 48.43
CA SER A 248 28.40 -20.81 49.70
C SER A 248 27.57 -21.48 50.79
N THR A 249 26.35 -21.94 50.48
CA THR A 249 25.52 -22.70 51.41
C THR A 249 26.25 -23.95 51.92
N THR A 250 26.88 -24.69 51.00
CA THR A 250 27.63 -25.90 51.34
C THR A 250 28.86 -25.56 52.18
N LEU A 251 29.62 -24.53 51.80
CA LEU A 251 30.81 -24.10 52.53
C LEU A 251 30.46 -23.61 53.94
N LEU A 252 29.43 -22.78 54.10
CA LEU A 252 29.00 -22.26 55.40
C LEU A 252 28.46 -23.37 56.29
N HIS A 253 27.70 -24.33 55.74
CA HIS A 253 27.23 -25.48 56.53
C HIS A 253 28.38 -26.27 57.18
N PHE A 254 29.48 -26.51 56.44
CA PHE A 254 30.59 -27.33 56.94
C PHE A 254 31.69 -26.53 57.66
N ALA A 255 31.90 -25.26 57.32
CA ALA A 255 33.03 -24.48 57.83
C ALA A 255 32.67 -23.51 58.96
N TYR A 256 31.37 -23.26 59.20
CA TYR A 256 30.92 -22.35 60.24
C TYR A 256 30.90 -23.05 61.61
N GLY A 257 31.78 -22.65 62.53
CA GLY A 257 32.10 -23.44 63.72
C GLY A 257 31.16 -23.27 64.92
N HIS A 258 30.81 -22.04 65.29
CA HIS A 258 30.03 -21.75 66.50
C HIS A 258 28.93 -20.71 66.20
N PRO A 259 27.62 -21.02 66.40
CA PRO A 259 27.03 -22.23 66.98
C PRO A 259 26.84 -23.41 65.98
N GLY A 260 27.47 -23.38 64.81
CA GLY A 260 27.18 -24.32 63.71
C GLY A 260 25.92 -23.88 62.95
N MET A 261 25.76 -24.34 61.71
CA MET A 261 24.64 -23.97 60.85
C MET A 261 23.95 -25.21 60.29
N SER A 262 22.62 -25.26 60.35
CA SER A 262 21.86 -26.22 59.55
C SER A 262 21.92 -25.85 58.06
N TRP A 263 21.49 -26.75 57.17
CA TRP A 263 21.38 -26.45 55.73
C TRP A 263 20.47 -25.26 55.45
N VAL A 264 19.39 -25.11 56.22
CA VAL A 264 18.43 -24.00 56.08
C VAL A 264 19.06 -22.71 56.56
N ASP A 265 19.76 -22.72 57.70
CA ASP A 265 20.44 -21.55 58.24
C ASP A 265 21.59 -21.10 57.34
N ALA A 266 22.35 -22.03 56.78
CA ALA A 266 23.43 -21.74 55.84
C ALA A 266 22.91 -21.13 54.53
N PHE A 267 21.78 -21.63 54.01
CA PHE A 267 21.14 -21.06 52.82
C PHE A 267 20.57 -19.66 53.11
N TYR A 268 19.88 -19.51 54.24
CA TYR A 268 19.36 -18.22 54.72
C TYR A 268 20.48 -17.18 54.85
N PHE A 269 21.57 -17.55 55.53
CA PHE A 269 22.70 -16.66 55.74
C PHE A 269 23.48 -16.36 54.46
N THR A 270 23.59 -17.33 53.55
CA THR A 270 24.15 -17.13 52.20
C THR A 270 23.33 -16.08 51.45
N ASN A 271 22.00 -16.20 51.43
CA ASN A 271 21.13 -15.25 50.77
C ASN A 271 21.25 -13.86 51.40
N GLU A 272 21.17 -13.76 52.72
CA GLU A 272 21.34 -12.52 53.49
C GLU A 272 22.67 -11.80 53.15
N THR A 273 23.75 -12.57 52.95
CA THR A 273 25.07 -12.06 52.60
C THR A 273 25.15 -11.61 51.14
N ILE A 274 24.58 -12.38 50.19
CA ILE A 274 24.55 -12.04 48.76
C ILE A 274 23.68 -10.81 48.48
N THR A 275 22.51 -10.73 49.12
CA THR A 275 21.57 -9.61 48.97
C THR A 275 21.95 -8.40 49.82
N THR A 276 23.02 -8.51 50.63
CA THR A 276 23.52 -7.46 51.53
C THR A 276 22.49 -6.95 52.53
N THR A 277 21.54 -7.81 52.95
CA THR A 277 20.44 -7.42 53.82
C THR A 277 20.85 -7.29 55.28
N GLY A 278 21.62 -8.26 55.81
CA GLY A 278 22.25 -8.17 57.12
C GLY A 278 21.30 -7.95 58.31
N TYR A 279 20.39 -8.88 58.57
CA TYR A 279 19.53 -8.90 59.76
C TYR A 279 20.33 -9.08 61.07
N GLY A 280 21.51 -9.70 61.00
CA GLY A 280 22.45 -9.79 62.12
C GLY A 280 22.27 -11.02 63.01
N ASP A 281 21.43 -11.97 62.60
CA ASP A 281 21.19 -13.24 63.32
C ASP A 281 22.43 -14.15 63.29
N PHE A 282 23.24 -14.04 62.23
CA PHE A 282 24.53 -14.71 62.08
C PHE A 282 25.64 -13.71 61.74
N SER A 283 26.86 -13.99 62.20
CA SER A 283 27.99 -13.07 62.00
C SER A 283 29.30 -13.78 61.74
N PHE A 284 30.13 -13.20 60.87
CA PHE A 284 31.52 -13.63 60.67
C PHE A 284 32.47 -13.06 61.75
N ALA A 285 31.97 -12.36 62.77
CA ALA A 285 32.81 -11.70 63.78
C ALA A 285 33.66 -12.67 64.61
N SER A 286 33.08 -13.81 65.01
CA SER A 286 33.71 -14.86 65.79
C SER A 286 34.37 -15.97 64.94
N GLN A 287 34.40 -15.80 63.62
CA GLN A 287 34.88 -16.82 62.68
C GLN A 287 36.34 -16.60 62.27
N PRO A 288 37.05 -17.65 61.80
CA PRO A 288 38.42 -17.54 61.32
C PRO A 288 38.60 -16.46 60.24
N THR A 289 39.78 -15.82 60.22
CA THR A 289 40.09 -14.72 59.28
C THR A 289 39.85 -15.08 57.81
N TRP A 290 40.10 -16.33 57.42
CA TRP A 290 39.85 -16.79 56.04
C TRP A 290 38.37 -16.77 55.67
N LEU A 291 37.46 -17.10 56.61
CA LEU A 291 36.01 -17.08 56.38
C LEU A 291 35.48 -15.65 56.30
N ARG A 292 36.11 -14.71 57.03
CA ARG A 292 35.84 -13.26 56.93
C ARG A 292 36.23 -12.69 55.57
N ILE A 293 37.40 -13.09 55.05
CA ILE A 293 37.85 -12.72 53.69
C ILE A 293 36.92 -13.33 52.65
N TYR A 294 36.53 -14.60 52.82
CA TYR A 294 35.55 -15.26 51.95
C TYR A 294 34.22 -14.52 51.94
N ALA A 295 33.68 -14.13 53.10
CA ALA A 295 32.44 -13.36 53.20
C ALA A 295 32.54 -12.00 52.48
N ALA A 296 33.68 -11.31 52.58
CA ALA A 296 33.92 -10.06 51.86
C ALA A 296 33.89 -10.27 50.33
N VAL A 297 34.51 -11.34 49.84
CA VAL A 297 34.47 -11.70 48.41
C VAL A 297 33.07 -12.13 47.98
N LEU A 298 32.36 -12.89 48.83
CA LEU A 298 30.99 -13.35 48.58
C LEU A 298 30.01 -12.17 48.46
N MET A 299 30.11 -11.17 49.33
CA MET A 299 29.31 -9.93 49.24
C MET A 299 29.57 -9.19 47.93
N LEU A 300 30.85 -9.00 47.55
CA LEU A 300 31.19 -8.33 46.29
C LEU A 300 30.66 -9.09 45.08
N ALA A 301 30.90 -10.40 45.03
CA ALA A 301 30.42 -11.26 43.95
C ALA A 301 28.89 -11.32 43.89
N GLY A 302 28.23 -11.38 45.05
CA GLY A 302 26.76 -11.38 45.16
C GLY A 302 26.13 -10.10 44.64
N VAL A 303 26.64 -8.93 45.08
CA VAL A 303 26.19 -7.61 44.62
C VAL A 303 26.43 -7.45 43.12
N THR A 304 27.63 -7.77 42.61
CA THR A 304 27.93 -7.65 41.17
C THR A 304 27.01 -8.55 40.34
N THR A 305 26.83 -9.81 40.73
CA THR A 305 26.00 -10.77 39.99
C THR A 305 24.54 -10.34 39.99
N THR A 306 24.02 -9.92 41.15
CA THR A 306 22.63 -9.43 41.28
C THR A 306 22.42 -8.14 40.50
N ALA A 307 23.35 -7.18 40.57
CA ALA A 307 23.27 -5.92 39.83
C ALA A 307 23.26 -6.14 38.31
N LEU A 308 24.13 -7.03 37.81
CA LEU A 308 24.13 -7.41 36.39
C LEU A 308 22.82 -8.09 35.99
N LEU A 309 22.26 -8.97 36.85
CA LEU A 309 21.00 -9.67 36.57
C LEU A 309 19.82 -8.69 36.51
N VAL A 310 19.77 -7.73 37.44
CA VAL A 310 18.79 -6.63 37.42
C VAL A 310 18.95 -5.76 36.18
N ALA A 311 20.19 -5.41 35.79
CA ALA A 311 20.46 -4.64 34.58
C ALA A 311 19.97 -5.37 33.32
N PHE A 312 20.21 -6.69 33.21
CA PHE A 312 19.67 -7.49 32.11
C PHE A 312 18.14 -7.56 32.13
N ILE A 313 17.52 -7.73 33.30
CA ILE A 313 16.04 -7.74 33.41
C ILE A 313 15.46 -6.37 33.02
N ALA A 314 16.10 -5.27 33.44
CA ALA A 314 15.69 -3.92 33.06
C ALA A 314 15.85 -3.69 31.54
N ASP A 315 16.94 -4.15 30.94
CA ASP A 315 17.14 -4.11 29.49
C ASP A 315 16.07 -4.92 28.76
N VAL A 316 15.68 -6.08 29.30
CA VAL A 316 14.58 -6.90 28.76
C VAL A 316 13.23 -6.18 28.82
N LEU A 317 12.90 -5.55 29.95
CA LEU A 317 11.64 -4.83 30.14
C LEU A 317 11.55 -3.54 29.32
N LEU A 318 12.68 -2.85 29.14
CA LEU A 318 12.75 -1.59 28.40
C LEU A 318 12.85 -1.81 26.89
N SER A 319 13.45 -2.92 26.47
CA SER A 319 13.60 -3.28 25.08
C SER A 319 12.25 -3.56 24.42
N ARG A 320 11.78 -2.63 23.59
CA ARG A 320 10.63 -2.88 22.68
C ARG A 320 10.92 -3.96 21.61
N ARG A 321 12.16 -4.48 21.55
CA ARG A 321 12.62 -5.55 20.65
C ARG A 321 11.83 -6.86 20.82
N PHE A 322 11.34 -7.14 22.03
CA PHE A 322 10.68 -8.42 22.34
C PHE A 322 9.37 -8.68 21.60
N VAL A 323 8.62 -7.66 21.19
CA VAL A 323 7.31 -7.87 20.53
C VAL A 323 7.46 -8.45 19.11
N TRP A 324 8.63 -8.29 18.50
CA TRP A 324 8.83 -8.40 17.07
C TRP A 324 9.68 -9.59 16.63
N SER A 325 10.54 -10.11 17.52
CA SER A 325 11.37 -11.29 17.21
C SER A 325 10.59 -12.59 16.94
N TYR A 326 9.28 -12.61 17.19
CA TYR A 326 8.41 -13.76 17.01
C TYR A 326 8.00 -14.08 15.55
N GLY A 327 8.42 -13.28 14.56
CA GLY A 327 7.98 -13.51 13.17
C GLY A 327 8.53 -14.77 12.52
N ARG A 328 9.82 -15.10 12.71
CA ARG A 328 10.45 -16.27 12.08
C ARG A 328 9.82 -17.61 12.53
N PRO A 329 9.60 -17.89 13.83
CA PRO A 329 8.95 -19.14 14.26
C PRO A 329 7.48 -19.26 13.82
N ARG A 330 6.74 -18.14 13.80
CA ARG A 330 5.34 -18.10 13.33
C ARG A 330 5.24 -18.36 11.83
N ALA A 331 6.10 -17.72 11.03
CA ALA A 331 6.13 -17.86 9.58
C ALA A 331 6.51 -19.28 9.12
N ARG A 332 7.37 -20.00 9.87
CA ARG A 332 7.78 -21.38 9.55
C ARG A 332 6.62 -22.36 9.33
N HIS A 333 5.48 -22.11 9.96
CA HIS A 333 4.31 -22.98 9.89
C HIS A 333 3.24 -22.52 8.89
N LEU A 334 3.46 -21.39 8.22
CA LEU A 334 2.55 -20.91 7.19
C LEU A 334 2.72 -21.74 5.91
N ARG A 335 1.62 -21.91 5.20
CA ARG A 335 1.54 -22.52 3.88
C ARG A 335 0.44 -21.80 3.11
N ASN A 336 0.61 -21.65 1.80
CA ASN A 336 -0.34 -20.93 0.94
C ASN A 336 -0.59 -19.48 1.42
N HIS A 337 0.41 -18.87 2.07
CA HIS A 337 0.40 -17.50 2.56
C HIS A 337 1.00 -16.55 1.53
N ILE A 338 0.76 -15.25 1.69
CA ILE A 338 1.34 -14.21 0.84
C ILE A 338 2.48 -13.56 1.60
N ILE A 339 3.62 -13.38 0.95
CA ILE A 339 4.77 -12.68 1.53
C ILE A 339 4.75 -11.24 1.03
N VAL A 340 4.81 -10.28 1.95
CA VAL A 340 4.98 -8.86 1.63
C VAL A 340 6.34 -8.39 2.14
N VAL A 341 7.19 -7.91 1.24
CA VAL A 341 8.53 -7.41 1.55
C VAL A 341 8.49 -5.89 1.60
N GLY A 342 8.87 -5.33 2.75
CA GLY A 342 8.88 -3.90 3.04
C GLY A 342 7.55 -3.37 3.55
N LEU A 343 7.58 -2.76 4.73
CA LEU A 343 6.50 -1.99 5.33
C LEU A 343 6.63 -0.52 4.94
N SER A 344 6.24 -0.23 3.71
CA SER A 344 5.96 1.13 3.27
C SER A 344 4.48 1.47 3.47
N ALA A 345 4.05 2.71 3.15
CA ALA A 345 2.62 3.06 3.14
C ALA A 345 1.82 2.10 2.24
N LEU A 346 2.36 1.78 1.06
CA LEU A 346 1.83 0.75 0.17
C LEU A 346 1.89 -0.65 0.81
N GLY A 347 3.02 -1.00 1.42
CA GLY A 347 3.22 -2.30 2.05
C GLY A 347 2.19 -2.61 3.13
N ILE A 348 1.96 -1.69 4.08
CA ILE A 348 0.96 -1.89 5.14
C ILE A 348 -0.47 -1.90 4.59
N ARG A 349 -0.76 -1.09 3.56
CA ARG A 349 -2.07 -1.10 2.89
C ARG A 349 -2.35 -2.46 2.28
N VAL A 350 -1.41 -2.99 1.50
CA VAL A 350 -1.52 -4.33 0.89
C VAL A 350 -1.64 -5.43 1.95
N VAL A 351 -0.85 -5.37 3.03
CA VAL A 351 -0.98 -6.32 4.16
C VAL A 351 -2.38 -6.27 4.78
N THR A 352 -2.92 -5.07 4.98
CA THR A 352 -4.25 -4.85 5.55
C THR A 352 -5.33 -5.44 4.65
N ASP A 353 -5.32 -5.09 3.36
CA ASP A 353 -6.33 -5.53 2.39
C ASP A 353 -6.30 -7.05 2.18
N LEU A 354 -5.11 -7.66 2.10
CA LEU A 354 -4.96 -9.12 2.02
C LEU A 354 -5.46 -9.82 3.30
N THR A 355 -5.18 -9.24 4.46
CA THR A 355 -5.61 -9.80 5.75
C THR A 355 -7.12 -9.72 5.92
N LEU A 356 -7.74 -8.59 5.54
CA LEU A 356 -9.19 -8.39 5.53
C LEU A 356 -9.89 -9.33 4.53
N ALA A 357 -9.26 -9.58 3.39
CA ALA A 357 -9.73 -10.57 2.41
C ALA A 357 -9.59 -12.03 2.88
N GLY A 358 -8.99 -12.27 4.05
CA GLY A 358 -8.95 -13.58 4.72
C GLY A 358 -7.74 -14.44 4.37
N TYR A 359 -6.68 -13.86 3.82
CA TYR A 359 -5.42 -14.55 3.53
C TYR A 359 -4.45 -14.49 4.71
N ASP A 360 -3.65 -15.55 4.89
CA ASP A 360 -2.50 -15.51 5.78
C ASP A 360 -1.38 -14.72 5.10
N VAL A 361 -0.82 -13.75 5.80
CA VAL A 361 0.24 -12.86 5.30
C VAL A 361 1.47 -13.01 6.20
N ALA A 362 2.67 -12.97 5.62
CA ALA A 362 3.93 -12.80 6.34
C ALA A 362 4.66 -11.58 5.80
N VAL A 363 5.29 -10.81 6.67
CA VAL A 363 6.02 -9.60 6.29
C VAL A 363 7.52 -9.83 6.45
N ILE A 364 8.32 -9.32 5.53
CA ILE A 364 9.78 -9.16 5.70
C ILE A 364 10.07 -7.67 5.79
N GLU A 365 10.73 -7.22 6.86
CA GLU A 365 11.10 -5.83 7.06
C GLU A 365 12.54 -5.74 7.58
N ARG A 366 13.32 -4.79 7.06
CA ARG A 366 14.71 -4.58 7.48
C ARG A 366 14.80 -3.69 8.72
N ASP A 367 13.99 -2.63 8.76
CA ASP A 367 14.00 -1.64 9.83
C ASP A 367 13.13 -2.06 11.03
N GLN A 368 13.78 -2.35 12.16
CA GLN A 368 13.12 -2.67 13.43
C GLN A 368 12.41 -1.48 14.08
N GLY A 369 12.72 -0.26 13.65
CA GLY A 369 12.08 0.99 14.10
C GLY A 369 10.91 1.45 13.24
N ASN A 370 10.52 0.67 12.22
CA ASN A 370 9.53 1.11 11.25
C ASN A 370 8.17 1.44 11.90
N ARG A 371 7.65 2.64 11.61
CA ARG A 371 6.40 3.17 12.19
C ARG A 371 5.15 2.31 11.95
N PHE A 372 5.15 1.48 10.91
CA PHE A 372 4.01 0.63 10.55
C PHE A 372 4.03 -0.74 11.22
N LEU A 373 5.08 -1.05 11.99
CA LEU A 373 5.16 -2.30 12.73
C LEU A 373 3.93 -2.47 13.64
N PRO A 374 3.54 -1.53 14.54
CA PRO A 374 2.36 -1.70 15.40
C PRO A 374 1.09 -2.17 14.68
N ASN A 375 0.81 -1.68 13.47
CA ASN A 375 -0.34 -2.06 12.65
C ASN A 375 -0.30 -3.53 12.21
N THR A 376 0.89 -4.09 11.96
CA THR A 376 1.02 -5.52 11.62
C THR A 376 0.74 -6.44 12.83
N SER A 377 1.06 -5.98 14.05
CA SER A 377 0.79 -6.73 15.29
C SER A 377 -0.70 -6.75 15.62
N THR A 378 -1.41 -5.62 15.44
CA THR A 378 -2.88 -5.58 15.60
C THR A 378 -3.58 -6.51 14.60
N LEU A 379 -3.02 -6.64 13.40
CA LEU A 379 -3.48 -7.58 12.38
C LEU A 379 -3.05 -9.04 12.63
N ASP A 380 -2.25 -9.35 13.68
CA ASP A 380 -1.65 -10.68 13.97
C ASP A 380 -0.91 -11.28 12.76
N VAL A 381 -0.13 -10.43 12.09
CA VAL A 381 0.74 -10.77 10.95
C VAL A 381 2.18 -10.95 11.44
N PRO A 382 2.85 -12.09 11.20
CA PRO A 382 4.25 -12.28 11.56
C PRO A 382 5.19 -11.40 10.72
N VAL A 383 6.15 -10.75 11.38
CA VAL A 383 7.17 -9.89 10.75
C VAL A 383 8.56 -10.48 10.93
N ILE A 384 9.22 -10.83 9.83
CA ILE A 384 10.57 -11.35 9.79
C ILE A 384 11.54 -10.20 9.58
N PHE A 385 12.42 -10.00 10.55
CA PHE A 385 13.50 -9.03 10.41
C PHE A 385 14.66 -9.61 9.63
N GLY A 386 15.05 -8.92 8.57
CA GLY A 386 16.15 -9.32 7.71
C GLY A 386 16.16 -8.59 6.37
N ASP A 387 17.29 -8.69 5.69
CA ASP A 387 17.41 -8.23 4.31
C ASP A 387 16.80 -9.27 3.36
N ALA A 388 15.86 -8.82 2.52
CA ALA A 388 15.13 -9.69 1.60
C ALA A 388 15.94 -10.08 0.36
N THR A 389 17.06 -9.39 0.09
CA THR A 389 18.03 -9.78 -0.94
C THR A 389 18.75 -11.08 -0.57
N LEU A 390 18.77 -11.45 0.71
CA LEU A 390 19.41 -12.66 1.20
C LEU A 390 18.48 -13.87 1.12
N ARG A 391 18.96 -14.93 0.47
CA ARG A 391 18.25 -16.22 0.34
C ARG A 391 17.75 -16.77 1.68
N GLN A 392 18.57 -16.69 2.73
CA GLN A 392 18.20 -17.21 4.06
C GLN A 392 16.98 -16.51 4.66
N THR A 393 16.77 -15.22 4.36
CA THR A 393 15.61 -14.45 4.84
C THR A 393 14.33 -14.92 4.14
N LEU A 394 14.40 -15.11 2.82
CA LEU A 394 13.28 -15.60 2.00
C LEU A 394 12.91 -17.06 2.37
N GLU A 395 13.90 -17.89 2.66
CA GLU A 395 13.70 -19.25 3.20
C GLU A 395 13.02 -19.22 4.57
N ALA A 396 13.45 -18.32 5.46
CA ALA A 396 12.80 -18.14 6.76
C ALA A 396 11.33 -17.68 6.63
N ALA A 397 11.00 -16.93 5.56
CA ALA A 397 9.65 -16.53 5.21
C ALA A 397 8.82 -17.62 4.51
N ARG A 398 9.41 -18.80 4.30
CA ARG A 398 8.76 -19.92 3.62
C ARG A 398 8.26 -19.55 2.23
N VAL A 399 9.09 -18.80 1.48
CA VAL A 399 8.84 -18.48 0.05
C VAL A 399 8.53 -19.74 -0.75
N ASP A 400 9.02 -20.89 -0.28
CA ASP A 400 8.80 -22.18 -0.91
C ASP A 400 7.37 -22.72 -0.87
N THR A 401 6.54 -22.18 0.03
CA THR A 401 5.14 -22.56 0.17
C THR A 401 4.20 -21.37 0.03
N ALA A 402 4.76 -20.22 -0.35
CA ALA A 402 4.00 -19.01 -0.57
C ALA A 402 3.06 -19.15 -1.77
N ARG A 403 1.95 -18.44 -1.70
CA ARG A 403 0.99 -18.29 -2.79
C ARG A 403 1.43 -17.18 -3.76
N ALA A 404 1.99 -16.11 -3.20
CA ALA A 404 2.45 -14.95 -3.94
C ALA A 404 3.50 -14.19 -3.12
N VAL A 405 4.31 -13.38 -3.79
CA VAL A 405 5.29 -12.49 -3.17
C VAL A 405 5.08 -11.08 -3.72
N ALA A 406 4.91 -10.10 -2.83
CA ALA A 406 4.85 -8.69 -3.16
C ALA A 406 6.08 -7.98 -2.60
N VAL A 407 6.88 -7.36 -3.46
CA VAL A 407 8.09 -6.64 -3.06
C VAL A 407 7.84 -5.14 -3.19
N LEU A 408 7.62 -4.49 -2.05
CA LEU A 408 7.00 -3.17 -1.94
C LEU A 408 7.84 -2.19 -1.11
N THR A 409 9.16 -2.39 -1.07
CA THR A 409 10.07 -1.47 -0.39
C THR A 409 10.11 -0.12 -1.11
N ARG A 410 10.70 0.90 -0.48
CA ARG A 410 10.86 2.22 -1.09
C ARG A 410 12.03 2.29 -2.08
N ASP A 411 12.86 1.25 -2.16
CA ASP A 411 14.08 1.22 -2.98
C ASP A 411 13.87 0.27 -4.16
N ASP A 412 13.90 0.83 -5.37
CA ASP A 412 13.70 0.08 -6.61
C ASP A 412 14.80 -0.97 -6.82
N MET A 413 16.04 -0.68 -6.43
CA MET A 413 17.15 -1.63 -6.57
C MET A 413 16.95 -2.84 -5.66
N ILE A 414 16.57 -2.61 -4.40
CA ILE A 414 16.24 -3.70 -3.45
C ILE A 414 15.05 -4.52 -3.99
N ASN A 415 14.04 -3.86 -4.57
CA ASN A 415 12.89 -4.55 -5.13
C ASN A 415 13.29 -5.47 -6.29
N ILE A 416 14.07 -4.95 -7.25
CA ILE A 416 14.57 -5.71 -8.41
C ILE A 416 15.47 -6.86 -7.98
N GLU A 417 16.44 -6.62 -7.09
CA GLU A 417 17.36 -7.63 -6.58
C GLU A 417 16.61 -8.76 -5.87
N THR A 418 15.71 -8.41 -4.94
CA THR A 418 14.85 -9.38 -4.25
C THR A 418 14.02 -10.18 -5.26
N GLY A 419 13.46 -9.54 -6.28
CA GLY A 419 12.69 -10.21 -7.33
C GLY A 419 13.52 -11.22 -8.12
N ILE A 420 14.79 -10.89 -8.44
CA ILE A 420 15.71 -11.79 -9.13
C ILE A 420 16.03 -13.00 -8.25
N VAL A 421 16.37 -12.77 -6.97
CA VAL A 421 16.69 -13.84 -6.01
C VAL A 421 15.49 -14.76 -5.83
N VAL A 422 14.27 -14.22 -5.67
CA VAL A 422 13.05 -15.02 -5.60
C VAL A 422 12.93 -15.87 -6.86
N ARG A 423 12.96 -15.28 -8.06
CA ARG A 423 12.83 -16.05 -9.31
C ARG A 423 13.88 -17.15 -9.46
N GLU A 424 15.14 -16.89 -9.11
CA GLU A 424 16.20 -17.91 -9.12
C GLU A 424 15.92 -19.07 -8.16
N MET A 425 15.38 -18.76 -6.97
CA MET A 425 14.93 -19.78 -6.01
C MET A 425 13.76 -20.61 -6.55
N LEU A 426 12.83 -20.00 -7.31
CA LEU A 426 11.73 -20.74 -7.94
C LEU A 426 12.23 -21.59 -9.11
N ALA A 427 13.13 -21.05 -9.94
CA ALA A 427 13.68 -21.71 -11.12
C ALA A 427 14.46 -22.97 -10.76
N SER A 428 15.35 -22.91 -9.77
CA SER A 428 16.13 -24.08 -9.31
C SER A 428 15.26 -25.22 -8.75
N ARG A 429 13.99 -24.96 -8.41
CA ARG A 429 13.04 -25.99 -7.94
C ARG A 429 12.11 -26.53 -9.02
N LEU A 430 11.87 -25.79 -10.10
CA LEU A 430 11.08 -26.26 -11.25
C LEU A 430 11.64 -27.54 -11.86
N GLU A 431 12.97 -27.69 -11.86
CA GLU A 431 13.69 -28.89 -12.31
C GLU A 431 13.33 -30.16 -11.49
N SER A 432 12.71 -30.01 -10.33
CA SER A 432 12.46 -31.12 -9.38
C SER A 432 11.00 -31.47 -9.11
N THR A 433 10.02 -30.56 -9.35
CA THR A 433 8.63 -30.78 -8.87
C THR A 433 7.50 -30.29 -9.79
N GLY A 434 7.79 -29.82 -11.01
CA GLY A 434 6.77 -29.44 -12.00
C GLY A 434 6.09 -28.07 -11.80
N ASP A 435 5.20 -27.76 -12.74
CA ASP A 435 4.61 -26.48 -13.22
C ASP A 435 4.07 -25.46 -12.19
N ARG A 436 3.97 -25.79 -10.90
CA ARG A 436 3.35 -24.92 -9.88
C ARG A 436 4.11 -23.61 -9.63
N TRP A 437 5.43 -23.65 -9.75
CA TRP A 437 6.32 -22.53 -9.46
C TRP A 437 6.45 -21.53 -10.62
N ALA A 438 6.16 -21.97 -11.84
CA ALA A 438 6.09 -21.10 -13.01
C ALA A 438 4.92 -20.10 -12.92
N LYS A 439 3.98 -20.32 -11.99
CA LYS A 439 2.72 -19.57 -11.85
C LYS A 439 2.57 -18.81 -10.52
N MET A 440 3.60 -18.78 -9.66
CA MET A 440 3.52 -18.00 -8.41
C MET A 440 3.61 -16.49 -8.74
N PRO A 441 2.59 -15.67 -8.45
CA PRO A 441 2.66 -14.24 -8.75
C PRO A 441 3.75 -13.56 -7.93
N LEU A 442 4.69 -12.93 -8.62
CA LEU A 442 5.71 -12.06 -8.05
C LEU A 442 5.42 -10.63 -8.49
N VAL A 443 4.95 -9.80 -7.57
CA VAL A 443 4.64 -8.40 -7.80
C VAL A 443 5.81 -7.55 -7.35
N LEU A 444 6.35 -6.74 -8.25
CA LEU A 444 7.47 -5.84 -7.99
C LEU A 444 7.01 -4.40 -8.09
N ARG A 445 7.22 -3.65 -7.02
CA ARG A 445 7.11 -2.19 -7.08
C ARG A 445 8.36 -1.62 -7.72
N VAL A 446 8.19 -0.81 -8.77
CA VAL A 446 9.26 0.03 -9.33
C VAL A 446 8.69 1.43 -9.52
N TYR A 447 9.27 2.46 -8.93
CA TYR A 447 8.75 3.82 -9.05
C TYR A 447 8.83 4.32 -10.50
N ASP A 448 9.98 4.14 -11.15
CA ASP A 448 10.22 4.59 -12.51
C ASP A 448 9.60 3.64 -13.55
N HIS A 449 8.77 4.19 -14.45
CA HIS A 449 8.08 3.41 -15.48
C HIS A 449 9.04 2.86 -16.56
N GLU A 450 10.04 3.64 -16.99
CA GLU A 450 10.99 3.21 -18.02
C GLU A 450 11.89 2.09 -17.49
N LEU A 451 12.40 2.25 -16.26
CA LEU A 451 13.12 1.20 -15.56
C LEU A 451 12.25 -0.04 -15.36
N GLY A 452 11.00 0.15 -14.94
CA GLY A 452 10.05 -0.93 -14.74
C GLY A 452 9.79 -1.75 -16.01
N ALA A 453 9.59 -1.07 -17.14
CA ALA A 453 9.42 -1.71 -18.44
C ALA A 453 10.67 -2.47 -18.90
N ALA A 454 11.86 -1.89 -18.72
CA ALA A 454 13.13 -2.54 -19.05
C ALA A 454 13.37 -3.79 -18.18
N VAL A 455 13.05 -3.72 -16.89
CA VAL A 455 13.15 -4.84 -15.95
C VAL A 455 12.16 -5.95 -16.32
N ALA A 456 10.91 -5.60 -16.61
CA ALA A 456 9.89 -6.56 -17.04
C ALA A 456 10.33 -7.30 -18.31
N GLN A 457 10.81 -6.58 -19.33
CA GLN A 457 11.23 -7.17 -20.60
C GLN A 457 12.48 -8.04 -20.46
N ARG A 458 13.52 -7.56 -19.74
CA ARG A 458 14.82 -8.24 -19.67
C ARG A 458 14.79 -9.48 -18.80
N PHE A 459 13.98 -9.46 -17.76
CA PHE A 459 13.94 -10.52 -16.75
C PHE A 459 12.64 -11.35 -16.80
N GLY A 460 11.66 -10.98 -17.64
CA GLY A 460 10.40 -11.71 -17.77
C GLY A 460 9.52 -11.60 -16.53
N PHE A 461 9.52 -10.45 -15.85
CA PHE A 461 8.59 -10.22 -14.75
C PHE A 461 7.24 -9.75 -15.29
N GLU A 462 6.18 -10.49 -15.00
CA GLU A 462 4.81 -10.18 -15.48
C GLU A 462 4.14 -9.03 -14.70
N ASN A 463 4.48 -8.86 -13.42
CA ASN A 463 3.78 -7.95 -12.50
C ASN A 463 4.71 -6.87 -11.94
N VAL A 464 5.33 -6.08 -12.82
CA VAL A 464 6.03 -4.85 -12.42
C VAL A 464 5.02 -3.70 -12.40
N ARG A 465 4.88 -3.04 -11.24
CA ARG A 465 3.88 -2.00 -11.01
C ARG A 465 4.53 -0.70 -10.54
N SER A 466 4.26 0.40 -11.23
CA SER A 466 4.59 1.74 -10.75
C SER A 466 3.46 2.33 -9.93
N THR A 467 3.77 2.74 -8.70
CA THR A 467 2.80 3.46 -7.85
C THR A 467 2.40 4.80 -8.45
N VAL A 468 3.30 5.42 -9.20
CA VAL A 468 3.04 6.69 -9.87
C VAL A 468 2.10 6.48 -11.04
N GLU A 469 2.33 5.46 -11.88
CA GLU A 469 1.46 5.17 -13.02
C GLU A 469 0.04 4.78 -12.60
N LEU A 470 -0.11 4.08 -11.47
CA LEU A 470 -1.42 3.72 -10.93
C LEU A 470 -2.17 4.92 -10.32
N ALA A 471 -1.44 5.91 -9.78
CA ALA A 471 -2.04 7.06 -9.09
C ALA A 471 -2.24 8.28 -9.98
N ALA A 472 -1.25 8.64 -10.83
CA ALA A 472 -1.23 9.86 -11.63
C ALA A 472 -2.51 10.08 -12.46
N PRO A 473 -3.13 9.06 -13.08
CA PRO A 473 -4.38 9.24 -13.82
C PRO A 473 -5.51 9.88 -13.02
N ARG A 474 -5.63 9.53 -11.73
CA ARG A 474 -6.67 10.06 -10.84
C ARG A 474 -6.38 11.51 -10.46
N PHE A 475 -5.10 11.87 -10.27
CA PHE A 475 -4.67 13.24 -10.03
C PHE A 475 -4.90 14.15 -11.25
N VAL A 476 -4.50 13.69 -12.44
CA VAL A 476 -4.69 14.44 -13.70
C VAL A 476 -6.17 14.59 -14.02
N GLY A 477 -6.94 13.51 -13.94
CA GLY A 477 -8.38 13.54 -14.17
C GLY A 477 -9.08 14.50 -13.20
N ALA A 478 -8.79 14.39 -11.90
CA ALA A 478 -9.33 15.30 -10.90
C ALA A 478 -8.94 16.76 -11.19
N ALA A 479 -7.69 17.05 -11.54
CA ALA A 479 -7.25 18.42 -11.84
C ALA A 479 -8.02 19.03 -13.03
N LEU A 480 -8.31 18.20 -14.04
CA LEU A 480 -9.12 18.57 -15.20
C LEU A 480 -10.64 18.60 -14.92
N GLY A 481 -11.08 18.26 -13.70
CA GLY A 481 -12.50 18.22 -13.33
C GLY A 481 -13.24 17.00 -13.90
N LEU A 482 -12.51 15.93 -14.19
CA LEU A 482 -13.04 14.68 -14.70
C LEU A 482 -13.27 13.70 -13.54
N GLN A 483 -14.37 12.95 -13.59
CA GLN A 483 -14.65 11.94 -12.58
C GLN A 483 -13.92 10.64 -12.95
N VAL A 484 -12.80 10.34 -12.30
CA VAL A 484 -12.10 9.05 -12.48
C VAL A 484 -12.64 8.05 -11.47
N LEU A 485 -13.34 7.03 -11.95
CA LEU A 485 -13.99 6.02 -11.13
C LEU A 485 -13.00 4.92 -10.74
N GLY A 486 -12.21 4.42 -11.69
CA GLY A 486 -11.24 3.36 -11.46
C GLY A 486 -10.11 3.33 -12.47
N THR A 487 -9.01 2.70 -12.10
CA THR A 487 -7.88 2.40 -12.97
C THR A 487 -7.57 0.92 -12.86
N PHE A 488 -7.25 0.30 -13.99
CA PHE A 488 -6.82 -1.10 -14.03
C PHE A 488 -5.84 -1.32 -15.17
N SER A 489 -5.11 -2.43 -15.15
CA SER A 489 -4.15 -2.76 -16.20
C SER A 489 -4.57 -4.02 -16.94
N VAL A 490 -4.47 -4.01 -18.27
CA VAL A 490 -4.59 -5.21 -19.10
C VAL A 490 -3.28 -5.40 -19.85
N GLY A 491 -2.59 -6.50 -19.55
CA GLY A 491 -1.18 -6.67 -19.92
C GLY A 491 -0.33 -5.53 -19.33
N ASN A 492 0.46 -4.87 -20.19
CA ASN A 492 1.31 -3.73 -19.82
C ASN A 492 0.65 -2.37 -20.15
N ARG A 493 -0.65 -2.33 -20.46
CA ARG A 493 -1.37 -1.08 -20.73
C ARG A 493 -2.34 -0.75 -19.61
N SER A 494 -2.33 0.52 -19.21
CA SER A 494 -3.23 1.08 -18.19
C SER A 494 -4.51 1.62 -18.84
N PHE A 495 -5.65 1.20 -18.30
CA PHE A 495 -6.99 1.61 -18.67
C PHE A 495 -7.63 2.40 -17.53
N LEU A 496 -8.52 3.32 -17.89
CA LEU A 496 -9.26 4.15 -16.95
C LEU A 496 -10.76 3.97 -17.20
N VAL A 497 -11.53 4.06 -16.11
CA VAL A 497 -12.98 4.21 -16.14
C VAL A 497 -13.29 5.60 -15.63
N GLY A 498 -13.97 6.40 -16.44
CA GLY A 498 -14.29 7.78 -16.13
C GLY A 498 -15.77 8.08 -16.37
N GLY A 499 -16.32 8.93 -15.52
CA GLY A 499 -17.60 9.61 -15.73
C GLY A 499 -17.37 11.03 -16.22
N MET A 500 -18.26 11.50 -17.07
CA MET A 500 -18.31 12.91 -17.46
C MET A 500 -19.74 13.37 -17.68
N HIS A 501 -19.97 14.64 -17.37
CA HIS A 501 -21.20 15.33 -17.74
C HIS A 501 -21.03 16.01 -19.10
N VAL A 502 -21.97 15.81 -20.02
CA VAL A 502 -21.98 16.45 -21.34
C VAL A 502 -22.59 17.83 -21.21
N GLN A 503 -21.76 18.86 -21.32
CA GLN A 503 -22.23 20.25 -21.28
C GLN A 503 -22.85 20.67 -22.62
N ALA A 504 -23.85 21.55 -22.55
CA ALA A 504 -24.50 22.12 -23.73
C ALA A 504 -23.48 22.82 -24.63
N GLY A 505 -23.52 22.52 -25.93
CA GLY A 505 -22.60 23.06 -26.94
C GLY A 505 -21.18 22.48 -26.92
N SER A 506 -20.89 21.49 -26.05
CA SER A 506 -19.60 20.81 -26.05
C SER A 506 -19.41 19.99 -27.34
N GLU A 507 -18.17 19.58 -27.65
CA GLU A 507 -17.90 18.76 -28.86
C GLU A 507 -18.64 17.40 -28.83
N LEU A 508 -19.10 16.95 -27.67
CA LEU A 508 -19.86 15.71 -27.51
C LEU A 508 -21.38 15.90 -27.61
N ASP A 509 -21.88 17.14 -27.56
CA ASP A 509 -23.30 17.42 -27.65
C ASP A 509 -23.83 17.15 -29.07
N GLY A 510 -24.72 16.16 -29.20
CA GLY A 510 -25.29 15.71 -30.47
C GLY A 510 -24.45 14.64 -31.21
N LEU A 511 -23.28 14.30 -30.69
CA LEU A 511 -22.32 13.37 -31.32
C LEU A 511 -22.84 11.93 -31.30
N GLN A 512 -22.69 11.20 -32.40
CA GLN A 512 -23.10 9.80 -32.48
C GLN A 512 -22.02 8.86 -31.94
N MET A 513 -22.45 7.76 -31.33
CA MET A 513 -21.54 6.81 -30.69
C MET A 513 -20.46 6.24 -31.64
N PHE A 514 -20.76 6.07 -32.94
CA PHE A 514 -19.77 5.60 -33.92
C PHE A 514 -18.71 6.66 -34.29
N GLU A 515 -18.96 7.93 -33.99
CA GLU A 515 -18.04 9.06 -34.23
C GLU A 515 -17.06 9.25 -33.07
N LEU A 516 -17.31 8.61 -31.92
CA LEU A 516 -16.36 8.56 -30.82
C LEU A 516 -15.11 7.77 -31.21
N SER A 517 -14.00 8.05 -30.52
CA SER A 517 -12.73 7.35 -30.73
C SER A 517 -12.94 5.84 -30.67
N THR A 518 -12.36 5.13 -31.63
CA THR A 518 -12.39 3.66 -31.66
C THR A 518 -11.67 3.00 -30.48
N HIS A 519 -10.87 3.79 -29.75
CA HIS A 519 -10.09 3.35 -28.61
C HIS A 519 -10.80 3.60 -27.27
N THR A 520 -11.98 4.23 -27.27
CA THR A 520 -12.79 4.44 -26.07
C THR A 520 -14.18 3.81 -26.25
N ARG A 521 -14.82 3.48 -25.13
CA ARG A 521 -16.12 2.81 -25.12
C ARG A 521 -17.00 3.44 -24.06
N VAL A 522 -18.22 3.79 -24.42
CA VAL A 522 -19.27 4.12 -23.45
C VAL A 522 -19.87 2.83 -22.90
N ILE A 523 -19.86 2.68 -21.57
CA ILE A 523 -20.41 1.53 -20.85
C ILE A 523 -21.82 1.82 -20.33
N ALA A 524 -22.12 3.08 -20.01
CA ALA A 524 -23.43 3.51 -19.55
C ALA A 524 -23.68 5.00 -19.83
N ILE A 525 -24.94 5.38 -20.00
CA ILE A 525 -25.42 6.76 -20.05
C ILE A 525 -26.55 6.92 -19.03
N THR A 526 -26.51 8.01 -18.27
CA THR A 526 -27.55 8.39 -17.31
C THR A 526 -28.15 9.74 -17.70
N ARG A 527 -29.47 9.87 -17.49
CA ARG A 527 -30.27 11.07 -17.71
C ARG A 527 -31.18 11.26 -16.51
N GLU A 528 -31.47 12.50 -16.12
CA GLU A 528 -32.23 12.81 -14.91
C GLU A 528 -33.60 12.10 -14.86
N ASP A 529 -34.27 11.94 -16.01
CA ASP A 529 -35.61 11.35 -16.10
C ASP A 529 -35.70 10.07 -16.95
N ALA A 530 -34.59 9.31 -17.09
CA ALA A 530 -34.60 8.07 -17.87
C ALA A 530 -33.85 6.92 -17.19
N PRO A 531 -34.25 5.65 -17.44
CA PRO A 531 -33.48 4.52 -16.97
C PRO A 531 -32.06 4.54 -17.55
N VAL A 532 -31.10 4.00 -16.79
CA VAL A 532 -29.71 3.89 -17.22
C VAL A 532 -29.63 3.11 -18.54
N LEU A 533 -29.05 3.74 -19.57
CA LEU A 533 -28.82 3.10 -20.85
C LEU A 533 -27.48 2.36 -20.79
N LEU A 534 -27.54 1.04 -20.64
CA LEU A 534 -26.37 0.16 -20.63
C LEU A 534 -25.88 -0.14 -22.05
N HIS A 535 -24.56 -0.17 -22.22
CA HIS A 535 -23.86 -0.53 -23.45
C HIS A 535 -24.48 0.06 -24.72
N PRO A 536 -24.54 1.40 -24.84
CA PRO A 536 -25.25 2.08 -25.92
C PRO A 536 -24.77 1.63 -27.30
N ARG A 537 -25.74 1.45 -28.21
CA ARG A 537 -25.49 1.02 -29.59
C ARG A 537 -24.80 2.13 -30.41
N ARG A 538 -24.24 1.75 -31.57
CA ARG A 538 -23.48 2.65 -32.47
C ARG A 538 -24.28 3.87 -32.96
N ASP A 539 -25.60 3.75 -33.01
CA ASP A 539 -26.54 4.79 -33.44
C ASP A 539 -27.00 5.72 -32.31
N ALA A 540 -26.70 5.39 -31.05
CA ALA A 540 -27.02 6.24 -29.90
C ALA A 540 -26.32 7.60 -30.01
N ARG A 541 -27.02 8.66 -29.57
CA ARG A 541 -26.53 10.04 -29.53
C ARG A 541 -26.30 10.48 -28.09
N LEU A 542 -25.18 11.15 -27.87
CA LEU A 542 -24.93 11.89 -26.65
C LEU A 542 -25.67 13.23 -26.72
N THR A 543 -26.33 13.61 -25.64
CA THR A 543 -27.05 14.88 -25.53
C THR A 543 -26.56 15.68 -24.34
N ALA A 544 -26.59 17.02 -24.44
CA ALA A 544 -26.39 17.89 -23.28
C ALA A 544 -27.25 17.44 -22.08
N GLY A 545 -26.66 17.40 -20.90
CA GLY A 545 -27.29 16.88 -19.69
C GLY A 545 -27.04 15.38 -19.42
N ASP A 546 -26.56 14.63 -20.42
CA ASP A 546 -26.18 13.23 -20.21
C ASP A 546 -24.95 13.14 -19.30
N THR A 547 -24.97 12.19 -18.36
CA THR A 547 -23.74 11.75 -17.69
C THR A 547 -23.31 10.41 -18.29
N VAL A 548 -22.14 10.43 -18.93
CA VAL A 548 -21.60 9.36 -19.76
C VAL A 548 -20.44 8.69 -19.03
N TYR A 549 -20.49 7.37 -18.94
CA TYR A 549 -19.46 6.54 -18.34
C TYR A 549 -18.67 5.84 -19.42
N LEU A 550 -17.37 6.06 -19.44
CA LEU A 550 -16.46 5.64 -20.49
C LEU A 550 -15.31 4.78 -19.92
N VAL A 551 -14.85 3.84 -20.73
CA VAL A 551 -13.64 3.06 -20.50
C VAL A 551 -12.72 3.16 -21.72
N GLY A 552 -11.42 3.16 -21.48
CA GLY A 552 -10.43 3.14 -22.55
C GLY A 552 -9.01 3.28 -22.02
N PRO A 553 -8.00 3.19 -22.89
CA PRO A 553 -6.64 3.51 -22.53
C PRO A 553 -6.57 4.95 -22.01
N TYR A 554 -5.72 5.14 -21.01
CA TYR A 554 -5.67 6.37 -20.21
C TYR A 554 -5.65 7.67 -21.04
N ARG A 555 -4.79 7.76 -22.06
CA ARG A 555 -4.58 9.01 -22.82
C ARG A 555 -5.75 9.33 -23.74
N GLU A 556 -6.23 8.33 -24.46
CA GLU A 556 -7.35 8.42 -25.39
C GLU A 556 -8.64 8.72 -24.64
N LEU A 557 -8.80 8.14 -23.45
CA LEU A 557 -9.94 8.41 -22.60
C LEU A 557 -9.90 9.84 -22.04
N LEU A 558 -8.78 10.31 -21.52
CA LEU A 558 -8.66 11.72 -21.07
C LEU A 558 -8.96 12.71 -22.21
N ALA A 559 -8.44 12.44 -23.41
CA ALA A 559 -8.72 13.29 -24.58
C ALA A 559 -10.22 13.33 -24.90
N THR A 560 -10.91 12.19 -24.79
CA THR A 560 -12.36 12.10 -25.01
C THR A 560 -13.14 12.81 -23.91
N LEU A 561 -12.78 12.60 -22.63
CA LEU A 561 -13.45 13.21 -21.48
C LEU A 561 -13.37 14.74 -21.51
N ARG A 562 -12.32 15.32 -22.08
CA ARG A 562 -12.20 16.78 -22.22
C ARG A 562 -13.16 17.38 -23.24
N LYS A 563 -13.56 16.61 -24.26
CA LYS A 563 -14.42 17.11 -25.35
C LYS A 563 -15.83 17.48 -24.89
N GLY A 564 -16.34 16.86 -23.83
CA GLY A 564 -17.69 17.15 -23.32
C GLY A 564 -17.75 18.27 -22.28
N GLN A 565 -16.64 18.93 -22.00
CA GLN A 565 -16.61 20.16 -21.21
C GLN A 565 -16.51 21.37 -22.14
N HIS A 566 -17.49 22.28 -22.06
CA HIS A 566 -17.47 23.58 -22.71
C HIS A 566 -16.73 24.58 -21.81
N PHE A 567 -15.59 25.09 -22.28
CA PHE A 567 -14.85 26.12 -21.55
C PHE A 567 -15.33 27.52 -21.94
N GLN A 568 -16.46 27.97 -21.36
CA GLN A 568 -16.76 29.40 -21.22
C GLN A 568 -16.49 29.83 -19.77
N PRO A 569 -15.81 30.97 -19.53
CA PRO A 569 -15.82 31.59 -18.21
C PRO A 569 -17.29 31.87 -17.85
N GLN A 570 -17.70 31.41 -16.68
CA GLN A 570 -19.01 31.71 -16.12
C GLN A 570 -19.19 33.24 -16.19
N PRO A 571 -20.23 33.77 -16.87
CA PRO A 571 -20.50 35.19 -16.79
C PRO A 571 -20.70 35.50 -15.31
N ALA A 572 -20.00 36.52 -14.82
CA ALA A 572 -20.22 37.05 -13.49
C ALA A 572 -21.73 37.16 -13.30
N THR A 573 -22.26 36.49 -12.29
CA THR A 573 -23.66 36.63 -11.92
C THR A 573 -23.91 38.11 -11.71
N ASP A 574 -24.81 38.69 -12.51
CA ASP A 574 -25.21 40.11 -12.49
C ASP A 574 -25.84 40.58 -11.15
N ASP A 575 -25.72 39.79 -10.08
CA ASP A 575 -26.12 40.17 -8.73
C ASP A 575 -25.11 41.09 -8.02
N GLU A 576 -23.86 41.24 -8.49
CA GLU A 576 -22.92 42.23 -7.94
C GLU A 576 -23.01 43.62 -8.61
N ALA A 577 -23.70 43.75 -9.74
CA ALA A 577 -23.89 45.05 -10.41
C ALA A 577 -24.99 45.91 -9.78
N THR A 578 -25.90 45.29 -9.01
CA THR A 578 -27.03 46.00 -8.39
C THR A 578 -26.66 46.64 -7.05
N ASP A 579 -25.66 46.10 -6.34
CA ASP A 579 -25.22 46.64 -5.04
C ASP A 579 -24.21 47.82 -5.18
N GLN A 580 -23.51 47.93 -6.31
CA GLN A 580 -22.67 49.10 -6.60
C GLN A 580 -23.46 50.32 -7.12
N GLN A 581 -24.66 50.13 -7.66
CA GLN A 581 -25.51 51.26 -8.09
C GLN A 581 -26.43 51.80 -6.98
N MET A 582 -26.68 51.05 -5.91
CA MET A 582 -27.44 51.56 -4.76
C MET A 582 -26.59 52.44 -3.83
N ASN A 583 -25.26 52.24 -3.77
CA ASN A 583 -24.35 53.05 -2.96
C ASN A 583 -23.93 54.40 -3.59
N LEU A 584 -24.23 54.65 -4.87
CA LEU A 584 -23.94 55.95 -5.51
C LEU A 584 -25.10 56.95 -5.48
N ARG A 585 -26.26 56.61 -4.91
CA ARG A 585 -27.40 57.53 -4.72
C ARG A 585 -27.57 58.07 -3.29
N LEU A 586 -26.65 57.75 -2.39
CA LEU A 586 -26.61 58.27 -1.02
C LEU A 586 -25.47 59.27 -0.76
N ILE A 587 -24.74 59.65 -1.82
CA ILE A 587 -23.77 60.76 -1.79
C ILE A 587 -24.01 61.63 -3.01
N THR A 588 -25.12 62.38 -3.01
CA THR A 588 -25.25 63.65 -3.73
C THR A 588 -26.37 64.49 -3.13
#